data_AF-F0GIK3-F1
#
_entry.id   AF-F0GIK3-F1
#
_cell.length_a   1.000
_cell.length_b   1.000
_cell.length_c   1.000
_cell.angle_alpha   90.00
_cell.angle_beta   90.00
_cell.angle_gamma   90.00
#
_symmetry.space_group_name_H-M   'P 1'
#
loop_
_entity.id
_entity.type
_entity.pdbx_description
1 polymer ?
#
loop_
_entity_poly.entity_id
_entity_poly.type
_entity_poly.pdbx_seq_one_letter_code
_entity_poly.pdbx_strand_id
1 'polypeptide(L)' 'MFFTLGRCERTVGQQNWDIRGHVLDEDGETVRETFALPGDTMRVDQLKHCWEFVRRYMEEGPASVYRDVYWC' A
#
# COMPACT_ATOMS: atom_id res chain seq x y z
N MET A 1 -8.55 -9.75 1.06
CA MET A 1 -7.43 -8.83 0.79
C MET A 1 -6.27 -9.63 0.24
N PHE A 2 -5.63 -9.14 -0.82
CA PHE A 2 -4.52 -9.82 -1.50
C PHE A 2 -3.33 -8.87 -1.67
N PHE A 3 -2.11 -9.36 -1.45
CA PHE A 3 -0.90 -8.56 -1.60
C PHE A 3 -0.08 -9.06 -2.79
N THR A 4 0.44 -8.12 -3.58
CA THR A 4 1.31 -8.42 -4.71
C THR A 4 2.44 -7.42 -4.81
N LEU A 5 3.46 -7.74 -5.61
CA LEU A 5 4.51 -6.80 -5.98
C LEU A 5 4.04 -6.00 -7.20
N GLY A 6 4.13 -4.68 -7.11
CA GLY A 6 3.88 -3.77 -8.22
C GLY A 6 5.17 -3.19 -8.77
N ARG A 7 5.24 -3.04 -10.10
CA ARG A 7 6.32 -2.31 -10.74
C ARG A 7 6.06 -0.81 -10.63
N CYS A 8 7.01 -0.09 -10.05
CA CYS A 8 7.02 1.37 -10.03
C CYS A 8 7.60 1.93 -11.34
N GLU A 9 7.44 3.23 -11.55
CA GLU A 9 8.15 3.92 -12.63
C GLU A 9 9.66 3.77 -12.49
N ARG A 10 10.32 3.66 -13.64
CA ARG A 10 11.75 3.40 -13.71
C ARG A 10 12.52 4.67 -13.39
N THR A 11 13.17 4.73 -12.23
CA THR A 11 14.17 5.77 -11.97
C THR A 11 15.45 5.43 -12.75
N VAL A 12 16.24 6.43 -13.16
CA VAL A 12 17.37 6.25 -14.09
C VAL A 12 18.28 5.08 -13.67
N GLY A 13 18.21 3.98 -14.41
CA GLY A 13 19.05 2.79 -14.18
C GLY A 13 18.52 1.75 -13.18
N GLN A 14 17.40 2.01 -12.48
CA GLN A 14 16.83 1.10 -11.48
C GLN A 14 15.32 0.90 -11.67
N GLN A 15 14.90 -0.37 -11.58
CA GLN A 15 13.49 -0.74 -11.51
C GLN A 15 13.09 -0.80 -10.04
N ASN A 16 12.26 0.14 -9.60
CA ASN A 16 11.72 0.15 -8.24
C ASN A 16 10.46 -0.71 -8.18
N TRP A 17 10.18 -1.25 -6.99
CA TRP A 17 9.04 -2.11 -6.72
C TRP A 17 8.33 -1.64 -5.45
N ASP A 18 7.01 -1.72 -5.44
CA ASP A 18 6.17 -1.48 -4.28
C ASP A 18 5.41 -2.76 -3.90
N ILE A 19 4.88 -2.79 -2.68
CA ILE A 19 3.89 -3.80 -2.29
C ILE A 19 2.52 -3.18 -2.50
N ARG A 20 1.63 -3.84 -3.24
CA ARG A 20 0.25 -3.40 -3.45
C ARG A 20 -0.70 -4.26 -2.66
N GLY A 21 -1.57 -3.62 -1.89
CA GLY A 21 -2.71 -4.24 -1.23
C GLY A 21 -3.96 -4.07 -2.10
N HIS A 22 -4.59 -5.18 -2.46
CA HIS A 22 -5.86 -5.22 -3.18
C HIS A 22 -6.98 -5.65 -2.21
N VAL A 23 -8.01 -4.81 -2.08
CA VAL A 23 -9.28 -5.20 -1.47
C VAL A 23 -10.14 -5.83 -2.54
N LEU A 24 -10.54 -7.07 -2.28
CA LEU A 24 -11.35 -7.87 -3.17
C LEU A 24 -12.82 -7.73 -2.74
N ASP A 25 -13.73 -7.85 -3.71
CA ASP A 25 -15.16 -7.95 -3.46
C ASP A 25 -15.52 -9.33 -2.87
N GLU A 26 -16.81 -9.55 -2.58
CA GLU A 26 -17.31 -10.80 -2.01
C GLU A 26 -17.02 -12.03 -2.90
N ASP A 27 -16.84 -11.81 -4.20
CA ASP A 27 -16.47 -12.85 -5.17
C ASP A 27 -15.01 -13.32 -5.03
N GLY A 28 -14.17 -12.58 -4.30
CA GLY A 28 -12.74 -12.87 -4.13
C GLY A 28 -11.90 -12.71 -5.41
N GLU A 29 -12.46 -12.14 -6.48
CA GLU A 29 -11.80 -11.97 -7.77
C GLU A 29 -11.77 -10.49 -8.21
N THR A 30 -12.83 -9.74 -7.92
CA THR A 30 -12.96 -8.34 -8.32
C THR A 30 -12.21 -7.43 -7.36
N VAL A 31 -11.26 -6.65 -7.87
CA VAL A 31 -10.56 -5.64 -7.07
C VAL A 31 -11.42 -4.39 -6.93
N ARG A 32 -11.80 -4.06 -5.69
CA ARG A 32 -12.53 -2.83 -5.35
C ARG A 32 -11.62 -1.65 -5.12
N GLU A 33 -10.51 -1.88 -4.41
CA GLU A 33 -9.56 -0.84 -4.06
C GLU A 33 -8.13 -1.38 -4.13
N THR A 34 -7.20 -0.50 -4.49
CA THR A 34 -5.76 -0.78 -4.49
C THR A 34 -5.03 0.34 -3.76
N PHE A 35 -4.11 -0.02 -2.87
CA PHE A 35 -3.18 0.92 -2.26
C PHE A 35 -1.75 0.38 -2.31
N ALA A 36 -0.77 1.27 -2.25
CA ALA A 36 0.65 0.93 -2.25
C ALA A 36 1.25 1.10 -0.85
N LEU A 37 2.14 0.19 -0.46
CA LEU A 37 3.01 0.32 0.69
C LEU A 37 4.40 0.71 0.18
N PRO A 38 4.99 1.81 0.69
CA PRO A 38 6.36 2.17 0.36
C PRO A 38 7.33 1.11 0.92
N GLY A 39 8.40 0.79 0.18
CA GLY A 39 9.11 -0.47 0.46
C GLY A 39 10.50 -0.70 -0.13
N ASP A 40 11.33 0.32 -0.40
CA ASP A 40 12.72 0.04 -0.76
C ASP A 40 13.81 0.75 0.08
N THR A 41 13.48 1.77 0.89
CA THR A 41 14.49 2.56 1.64
C THR A 41 13.95 3.22 2.92
N MET A 42 13.02 2.57 3.64
CA MET A 42 12.37 3.19 4.80
C MET A 42 13.14 3.01 6.12
N ARG A 43 13.23 4.08 6.91
CA ARG A 43 13.67 4.04 8.32
C ARG A 43 12.60 3.34 9.18
N VAL A 44 13.00 2.76 10.31
CA VAL A 44 12.09 2.05 11.25
C VAL A 44 10.87 2.89 11.64
N ASP A 45 11.03 4.19 11.86
CA ASP A 45 9.90 5.06 12.21
C ASP A 45 8.93 5.25 11.04
N GLN A 46 9.43 5.30 9.80
CA GLN A 46 8.58 5.35 8.62
C GLN A 46 7.83 4.02 8.42
N LEU A 47 8.46 2.88 8.74
CA LEU A 47 7.79 1.58 8.73
C LEU A 47 6.63 1.51 9.74
N LYS A 48 6.77 2.13 10.92
CA LYS A 48 5.66 2.24 11.88
C LYS A 48 4.49 3.04 11.34
N HIS A 49 4.75 4.10 10.57
CA HIS A 49 3.70 4.87 9.91
C HIS A 49 2.98 4.04 8.82
N CYS A 50 3.71 3.24 8.04
CA CYS A 50 3.11 2.30 7.10
C CYS A 50 2.28 1.23 7.81
N TRP A 51 2.74 0.75 8.95
CA TRP A 51 1.99 -0.21 9.74
C TRP A 51 0.69 0.38 10.29
N GLU A 52 0.72 1.61 10.81
CA GLU A 52 -0.51 2.29 11.22
C GLU A 52 -1.49 2.52 10.07
N PHE A 53 -0.98 2.80 8.85
CA PHE A 53 -1.82 2.85 7.66
C PHE A 53 -2.51 1.51 7.41
N VAL A 54 -1.77 0.39 7.41
CA VAL A 54 -2.35 -0.96 7.23
C VAL A 54 -3.37 -1.28 8.33
N ARG A 55 -3.02 -1.01 9.60
CA ARG A 55 -3.91 -1.28 10.74
C ARG A 55 -5.22 -0.51 10.61
N ARG A 56 -5.17 0.81 10.40
CA ARG A 56 -6.37 1.65 10.23
C ARG A 56 -7.17 1.24 9.01
N TYR A 57 -6.51 0.92 7.90
CA TYR A 57 -7.21 0.42 6.71
C TYR A 57 -8.00 -0.86 7.02
N MET A 58 -7.41 -1.80 7.78
CA MET A 58 -8.05 -3.07 8.14
C MET A 58 -9.13 -2.94 9.24
N GLU A 59 -8.90 -2.09 10.24
CA GLU A 59 -9.77 -1.99 11.42
C GLU A 59 -10.83 -0.89 11.31
N GLU A 60 -10.48 0.24 10.69
CA GLU A 60 -11.29 1.46 10.64
C GLU A 60 -11.83 1.72 9.21
N GLY A 61 -11.33 0.97 8.23
CA GLY A 61 -11.74 1.04 6.83
C GLY A 61 -11.04 2.14 6.02
N PRO A 62 -11.17 2.13 4.69
CA PRO A 62 -10.39 2.96 3.77
C PRO A 62 -10.60 4.47 3.95
N ALA A 63 -11.79 4.88 4.38
CA ALA A 63 -12.11 6.29 4.62
C ALA A 63 -11.23 6.93 5.71
N SER A 64 -10.70 6.14 6.65
CA SER A 64 -9.88 6.61 7.76
C SER A 64 -8.45 7.01 7.35
N VAL A 65 -7.98 6.56 6.18
CA VAL A 65 -6.57 6.74 5.75
C VAL A 65 -6.40 7.53 4.45
N TYR A 66 -7.49 7.82 3.73
CA TYR A 66 -7.49 8.49 2.41
C TYR A 66 -6.79 9.87 2.38
N ARG A 67 -6.64 10.56 3.52
CA ARG A 67 -6.04 11.91 3.61
C ARG A 67 -4.64 11.97 4.22
N ASP A 68 -4.13 10.87 4.76
CA ASP A 68 -2.86 10.86 5.52
C ASP A 68 -1.65 10.40 4.70
N VAL A 69 -1.84 10.10 3.41
CA VAL A 69 -0.76 9.60 2.53
C VAL A 69 -0.04 10.78 1.89
N TYR A 70 0.88 11.39 2.63
CA TYR A 70 1.79 12.42 2.09
C TYR A 70 2.94 11.85 1.22
N TRP A 71 3.04 10.51 1.10
CA TRP A 71 4.20 9.84 0.47
C TRP A 71 3.83 8.53 -0.22
N CYS A 72 3.04 8.61 -1.29
CA CYS A 72 3.11 7.64 -2.39
C CYS A 72 3.62 8.35 -3.63
#